data_AF-A0A7V5U373-F1
#
_entry.id   AF-A0A7V5U373-F1
#
_cell.length_a   1.000
_cell.length_b   1.000
_cell.length_c   1.000
_cell.angle_alpha   90.00
_cell.angle_beta   90.00
_cell.angle_gamma   90.00
#
_symmetry.space_group_name_H-M   'P 1'
#
loop_
_entity.id
_entity.type
_entity.pdbx_description
1 polymer ?
#
loop_
_entity_poly.entity_id
_entity_poly.type
_entity_poly.pdbx_seq_one_letter_code
_entity_poly.pdbx_strand_id
1 'polypeptide(L)'
;MCMEIRVRCHCGAREAAFNLRDNIMPPEVIDRLYCPECSDGVKYDPENMLRDRDWIIEYDMELARFMAVSKLGVDPERVTPEFLFDEGYATWKETYPGELAEIEAEKERIVALLKEDPKRYFEELRTWAQRRVEHLKALGWRKAQRM
;
A
#
# COMPACT_ATOMS: atom_id res chain seq x y z
N MET A 1 -9.93 -14.32 -7.21
CA MET A 1 -10.08 -13.24 -8.23
C MET A 1 -10.09 -11.94 -7.45
N CYS A 2 -9.10 -11.08 -7.63
CA CYS A 2 -8.98 -9.88 -6.81
C CYS A 2 -9.46 -8.65 -7.59
N MET A 3 -10.10 -7.72 -6.88
CA MET A 3 -10.56 -6.45 -7.44
C MET A 3 -9.55 -5.35 -7.13
N GLU A 4 -9.32 -4.50 -8.12
CA GLU A 4 -8.51 -3.30 -7.97
C GLU A 4 -9.41 -2.08 -7.97
N ILE A 5 -9.19 -1.19 -7.02
CA ILE A 5 -9.88 0.10 -6.94
C ILE A 5 -8.89 1.23 -6.79
N ARG A 6 -9.28 2.44 -7.20
CA ARG A 6 -8.53 3.66 -6.93
C ARG A 6 -9.32 4.52 -5.97
N VAL A 7 -8.68 4.91 -4.89
CA VAL A 7 -9.26 5.80 -3.88
C VAL A 7 -8.51 7.11 -3.94
N ARG A 8 -9.26 8.20 -4.13
CA ARG A 8 -8.71 9.55 -4.06
C ARG A 8 -8.62 9.98 -2.60
N CYS A 9 -7.54 10.63 -2.25
CA CYS A 9 -7.35 11.19 -0.93
C CYS A 9 -8.43 12.24 -0.59
N HIS A 10 -8.76 12.37 0.69
CA HIS A 10 -9.67 13.37 1.24
C HIS A 10 -9.36 14.80 0.77
N CYS A 11 -8.08 15.20 0.69
CA CYS A 11 -7.70 16.52 0.20
C CYS A 11 -7.70 16.65 -1.34
N GLY A 12 -7.89 15.54 -2.07
CA GLY A 12 -7.90 15.50 -3.53
C GLY A 12 -6.52 15.55 -4.21
N ALA A 13 -5.44 15.80 -3.48
CA ALA A 13 -4.10 16.01 -4.05
C ALA A 13 -3.48 14.73 -4.64
N ARG A 14 -3.81 13.56 -4.07
CA ARG A 14 -3.24 12.26 -4.47
C ARG A 14 -4.29 11.16 -4.54
N GLU A 15 -3.96 10.07 -5.22
CA GLU A 15 -4.74 8.84 -5.25
C GLU A 15 -3.84 7.63 -4.97
N ALA A 16 -4.44 6.56 -4.48
CA ALA A 16 -3.77 5.28 -4.29
C ALA A 16 -4.61 4.14 -4.86
N ALA A 17 -3.95 3.12 -5.39
CA ALA A 17 -4.59 1.90 -5.83
C ALA A 17 -4.59 0.87 -4.70
N PHE A 18 -5.72 0.20 -4.54
CA PHE A 18 -5.92 -0.87 -3.56
C PHE A 18 -6.23 -2.19 -4.25
N ASN A 19 -5.86 -3.27 -3.58
CA ASN A 19 -6.22 -4.63 -3.92
C ASN A 19 -7.17 -5.17 -2.84
N LEU A 20 -8.31 -5.70 -3.29
CA LEU A 20 -9.33 -6.32 -2.45
C LEU A 20 -9.30 -7.83 -2.71
N ARG A 21 -8.74 -8.59 -1.77
CA ARG A 21 -8.57 -10.04 -1.91
C ARG A 21 -9.91 -10.75 -2.02
N ASP A 22 -10.00 -11.60 -3.05
CA ASP A 22 -11.13 -12.50 -3.34
C ASP A 22 -12.51 -11.82 -3.39
N ASN A 23 -12.55 -10.49 -3.54
CA ASN A 23 -13.77 -9.66 -3.50
C ASN A 23 -14.59 -9.88 -2.21
N ILE A 24 -13.90 -10.24 -1.12
CA ILE A 24 -14.54 -10.44 0.18
C ILE A 24 -14.97 -9.09 0.75
N MET A 25 -14.09 -8.10 0.64
CA MET A 25 -14.39 -6.74 1.06
C MET A 25 -14.87 -5.93 -0.14
N PRO A 26 -15.97 -5.18 0.00
CA PRO A 26 -16.40 -4.25 -1.02
C PRO A 26 -15.57 -2.95 -0.95
N PRO A 27 -15.54 -2.12 -2.00
CA PRO A 27 -14.79 -0.86 -2.02
C PRO A 27 -15.12 0.09 -0.86
N GLU A 28 -16.38 0.08 -0.42
CA GLU A 28 -16.92 0.90 0.67
C GLU A 28 -16.28 0.59 2.03
N VAL A 29 -15.53 -0.52 2.16
CA VAL A 29 -14.77 -0.81 3.38
C VAL A 29 -13.68 0.23 3.63
N ILE A 30 -13.21 0.92 2.58
CA ILE A 30 -12.28 2.03 2.69
C ILE A 30 -13.11 3.31 2.74
N ASP A 31 -13.35 3.83 3.94
CA ASP A 31 -14.14 5.04 4.13
C ASP A 31 -13.37 6.27 3.63
N ARG A 32 -12.12 6.43 4.08
CA ARG A 32 -11.28 7.59 3.71
C ARG A 32 -9.83 7.23 3.55
N LEU A 33 -9.16 8.06 2.75
CA LEU A 33 -7.73 7.98 2.51
C LEU A 33 -7.10 9.35 2.76
N TYR A 34 -6.05 9.39 3.56
CA TYR A 34 -5.27 10.60 3.82
C TYR A 34 -3.84 10.41 3.32
N CYS A 35 -3.41 11.32 2.46
CA CYS A 35 -2.09 11.31 1.86
C CYS A 35 -1.10 12.12 2.72
N PRO A 36 0.21 12.08 2.39
CA PRO A 36 1.24 12.79 3.15
C PRO A 36 1.02 14.31 3.28
N GLU A 37 0.20 14.91 2.41
CA GLU A 37 -0.08 16.35 2.43
C GLU A 37 -1.19 16.73 3.42
N CYS A 38 -2.05 15.78 3.80
CA CYS A 38 -3.18 16.07 4.70
C CYS A 38 -3.24 15.14 5.92
N SER A 39 -2.35 14.16 6.05
CA SER A 39 -2.34 13.19 7.15
C SER A 39 -1.94 13.80 8.49
N ASP A 40 -1.09 14.83 8.51
CA ASP A 40 -0.63 15.51 9.73
C ASP A 40 -1.76 16.20 10.51
N GLY A 41 -2.84 16.61 9.83
CA GLY A 41 -4.00 17.27 10.45
C GLY A 41 -5.07 16.32 10.98
N VAL A 42 -4.91 15.01 10.79
CA VAL A 42 -5.94 14.01 11.11
C VAL A 42 -5.78 13.54 12.56
N LYS A 43 -6.89 13.57 13.31
CA LYS A 43 -6.95 12.90 14.61
C LYS A 43 -6.93 11.39 14.38
N TYR A 44 -5.78 10.78 14.57
CA TYR A 44 -5.59 9.35 14.39
C TYR A 44 -6.37 8.54 15.44
N ASP A 45 -7.16 7.58 14.97
CA ASP A 45 -7.88 6.62 15.80
C ASP A 45 -7.48 5.19 15.38
N PRO A 46 -6.74 4.43 16.21
CA PRO A 46 -6.28 3.10 15.85
C PRO A 46 -7.42 2.06 15.72
N GLU A 47 -8.61 2.34 16.23
CA GLU A 47 -9.73 1.39 16.17
C GLU A 47 -10.28 1.21 14.74
N ASN A 48 -10.17 2.26 13.92
CA ASN A 48 -10.66 2.26 12.54
C ASN A 48 -9.61 2.76 11.52
N MET A 49 -8.48 3.31 11.95
CA MET A 49 -7.44 3.81 11.06
C MET A 49 -6.15 3.01 11.12
N LEU A 50 -5.58 2.74 9.94
CA LEU A 50 -4.23 2.24 9.79
C LEU A 50 -3.30 3.34 9.29
N ARG A 51 -2.16 3.53 9.98
CA ARG A 51 -1.04 4.31 9.45
C ARG A 51 -0.01 3.39 8.79
N ASP A 52 0.33 3.71 7.55
CA ASP A 52 1.44 3.12 6.81
C ASP A 52 2.34 4.26 6.31
N ARG A 53 3.38 4.53 7.10
CA ARG A 53 4.22 5.75 7.02
C ARG A 53 3.38 7.04 7.07
N ASP A 54 3.41 7.80 5.98
CA ASP A 54 2.79 9.13 5.88
C ASP A 54 1.36 9.05 5.33
N TRP A 55 0.87 7.85 5.02
CA TRP A 55 -0.51 7.58 4.62
C TRP A 55 -1.33 7.07 5.80
N ILE A 56 -2.59 7.50 5.85
CA ILE A 56 -3.58 6.97 6.78
C ILE A 56 -4.76 6.44 5.97
N ILE A 57 -5.15 5.21 6.25
CA ILE A 57 -6.33 4.58 5.68
C ILE A 57 -7.35 4.48 6.81
N GLU A 58 -8.55 4.99 6.58
CA GLU A 58 -9.68 4.86 7.49
C GLU A 58 -10.64 3.84 6.91
N TYR A 59 -10.98 2.83 7.71
CA TYR A 59 -11.84 1.73 7.32
C TYR A 59 -13.22 1.86 7.97
N ASP A 60 -14.25 1.48 7.22
CA ASP A 60 -15.55 1.16 7.82
C ASP A 60 -15.46 -0.21 8.52
N MET A 61 -15.14 -0.17 9.81
CA MET A 61 -14.94 -1.38 10.61
C MET A 61 -16.24 -2.14 10.87
N GLU A 62 -17.40 -1.48 10.83
CA GLU A 62 -18.68 -2.14 10.98
C GLU A 62 -18.95 -3.02 9.75
N LEU A 63 -18.80 -2.44 8.56
CA LEU A 63 -18.91 -3.16 7.30
C LEU A 63 -17.83 -4.25 7.19
N ALA A 64 -16.58 -3.95 7.52
CA ALA A 64 -15.48 -4.91 7.46
C ALA A 64 -15.73 -6.15 8.34
N ARG A 65 -16.17 -5.93 9.58
CA ARG A 65 -16.51 -7.00 10.54
C ARG A 65 -17.68 -7.83 10.05
N PHE A 66 -18.74 -7.19 9.56
CA PHE A 66 -19.90 -7.89 8.99
C PHE A 66 -19.50 -8.78 7.80
N MET A 67 -18.66 -8.25 6.89
CA MET A 67 -18.18 -9.01 5.74
C MET A 67 -17.25 -10.16 6.15
N ALA A 68 -16.37 -9.94 7.12
CA ALA A 68 -15.48 -10.99 7.63
C ALA A 68 -16.26 -12.14 8.28
N VAL A 69 -17.29 -11.86 9.09
CA VAL A 69 -18.16 -12.91 9.66
C VAL A 69 -18.88 -13.66 8.54
N SER A 70 -19.54 -12.93 7.64
CA SER A 70 -20.42 -13.53 6.64
C SER A 70 -19.69 -14.30 5.54
N LYS A 71 -18.47 -13.90 5.19
CA LYS A 71 -17.69 -14.48 4.08
C LYS A 71 -16.52 -15.36 4.53
N LEU A 72 -15.94 -15.08 5.68
CA LEU A 72 -14.73 -15.78 6.17
C LEU A 72 -14.98 -16.62 7.42
N GLY A 73 -16.11 -16.42 8.12
CA GLY A 73 -16.36 -17.07 9.41
C GLY A 73 -15.36 -16.65 10.49
N VAL A 74 -14.75 -15.46 10.36
CA VAL A 74 -13.80 -14.91 11.33
C VAL A 74 -14.55 -14.16 12.42
N ASP A 75 -14.05 -14.27 13.65
CA ASP A 75 -14.56 -13.52 14.80
C ASP A 75 -14.42 -11.99 14.55
N PRO A 76 -15.51 -11.19 14.69
CA PRO A 76 -15.46 -9.74 14.52
C PRO A 76 -14.37 -9.06 15.34
N GLU A 77 -14.08 -9.56 16.54
CA GLU A 77 -13.08 -8.95 17.44
C GLU A 77 -11.65 -9.07 16.91
N ARG A 78 -11.40 -10.03 16.00
CA ARG A 78 -10.10 -10.22 15.36
C ARG A 78 -9.91 -9.33 14.13
N VAL A 79 -10.97 -8.66 13.67
CA VAL A 79 -10.93 -7.81 12.49
C VAL A 79 -10.54 -6.39 12.94
N THR A 80 -9.28 -6.07 12.72
CA THR A 80 -8.68 -4.73 12.95
C THR A 80 -8.22 -4.11 11.63
N PRO A 81 -7.93 -2.80 11.58
CA PRO A 81 -7.33 -2.16 10.42
C PRO A 81 -6.04 -2.86 9.95
N GLU A 82 -5.18 -3.29 10.87
CA GLU A 82 -3.98 -4.07 10.57
C GLU A 82 -4.36 -5.39 9.91
N PHE A 83 -5.31 -6.15 10.48
CA PHE A 83 -5.74 -7.42 9.90
C PHE A 83 -6.22 -7.26 8.45
N LEU A 84 -7.04 -6.23 8.17
CA LEU A 84 -7.54 -5.97 6.82
C LEU A 84 -6.42 -5.72 5.83
N PHE A 85 -5.42 -4.93 6.22
CA PHE A 85 -4.31 -4.57 5.36
C PHE A 85 -3.29 -5.71 5.22
N ASP A 86 -2.88 -6.29 6.33
CA ASP A 86 -1.78 -7.25 6.41
C ASP A 86 -2.14 -8.61 5.79
N GLU A 87 -3.40 -9.04 5.91
CA GLU A 87 -3.91 -10.27 5.27
C GLU A 87 -4.39 -10.05 3.82
N GLY A 88 -4.29 -8.80 3.35
CA GLY A 88 -4.56 -8.41 1.97
C GLY A 88 -6.04 -8.22 1.63
N TYR A 89 -6.94 -8.19 2.61
CA TYR A 89 -8.37 -7.98 2.37
C TYR A 89 -8.69 -6.57 1.85
N ALA A 90 -7.95 -5.57 2.31
CA ALA A 90 -7.97 -4.21 1.77
C ALA A 90 -6.62 -3.52 2.00
N THR A 91 -5.72 -3.66 1.02
CA THR A 91 -4.33 -3.19 1.10
C THR A 91 -3.90 -2.48 -0.19
N TRP A 92 -2.73 -1.84 -0.20
CA TRP A 92 -2.17 -1.27 -1.43
C TRP A 92 -2.08 -2.33 -2.54
N LYS A 93 -2.35 -1.91 -3.78
CA LYS A 93 -2.10 -2.77 -4.94
C LYS A 93 -0.61 -3.06 -5.08
N GLU A 94 0.19 -2.01 -5.17
CA GLU A 94 1.65 -2.05 -5.15
C GLU A 94 2.21 -2.20 -3.73
N THR A 95 3.52 -2.10 -3.53
CA THR A 95 4.14 -2.10 -2.19
C THR A 95 3.74 -0.86 -1.39
N TYR A 96 3.57 0.28 -2.07
CA TYR A 96 3.12 1.55 -1.54
C TYR A 96 2.54 2.43 -2.67
N PRO A 97 1.75 3.47 -2.35
CA PRO A 97 1.19 4.36 -3.36
C PRO A 97 2.26 5.10 -4.16
N GLY A 98 2.21 5.01 -5.49
CA GLY A 98 3.14 5.71 -6.40
C GLY A 98 4.37 4.90 -6.82
N GLU A 99 4.52 3.66 -6.34
CA GLU A 99 5.68 2.80 -6.62
C GLU A 99 6.02 2.67 -8.11
N LEU A 100 5.03 2.48 -8.98
CA LEU A 100 5.30 2.20 -10.40
C LEU A 100 6.02 3.37 -11.10
N ALA A 101 5.62 4.61 -10.80
CA ALA A 101 6.25 5.79 -11.37
C ALA A 101 7.70 5.95 -10.89
N GLU A 102 7.97 5.61 -9.63
CA GLU A 102 9.33 5.62 -9.08
C GLU A 102 10.20 4.52 -9.70
N ILE A 103 9.67 3.31 -9.88
CA ILE A 103 10.37 2.21 -10.55
C ILE A 103 10.73 2.58 -11.98
N GLU A 104 9.80 3.20 -12.71
CA GLU A 104 10.03 3.65 -14.08
C GLU A 104 11.18 4.66 -14.14
N ALA A 105 11.13 5.71 -13.32
CA ALA A 105 12.18 6.73 -13.25
C ALA A 105 13.54 6.14 -12.81
N GLU A 106 13.56 5.17 -11.90
CA GLU A 106 14.78 4.46 -11.50
C GLU A 106 15.39 3.64 -12.64
N LYS A 107 14.56 2.88 -13.35
CA LYS A 107 15.01 2.04 -14.47
C LYS A 107 15.51 2.89 -15.63
N GLU A 108 14.87 4.01 -15.93
CA GLU A 108 15.36 4.97 -16.94
C GLU A 108 16.77 5.46 -16.61
N ARG A 109 17.03 5.81 -15.35
CA ARG A 109 18.37 6.22 -14.89
C ARG A 109 19.40 5.09 -15.06
N ILE A 110 19.02 3.84 -14.76
CA ILE A 110 19.92 2.70 -14.94
C ILE A 110 20.20 2.48 -16.43
N VAL A 111 19.17 2.48 -17.28
CA VAL A 111 19.32 2.27 -18.73
C VAL A 111 20.17 3.36 -19.38
N ALA A 112 20.10 4.61 -18.91
CA ALA A 112 20.96 5.68 -19.38
C ALA A 112 22.46 5.35 -19.21
N LEU A 113 22.84 4.61 -18.17
CA LEU A 113 24.23 4.19 -17.93
C LEU A 113 24.77 3.25 -19.00
N LEU A 114 23.92 2.54 -19.74
CA LEU A 114 24.38 1.57 -20.75
C LEU A 114 25.25 2.24 -21.82
N LYS A 115 24.96 3.51 -22.16
CA LYS A 115 25.73 4.26 -23.16
C LYS A 115 27.04 4.84 -22.61
N GLU A 116 27.09 5.12 -21.31
CA GLU A 116 28.20 5.82 -20.67
C GLU A 116 29.19 4.86 -19.99
N ASP A 117 28.66 3.88 -19.26
CA ASP A 117 29.42 2.90 -18.49
C ASP A 117 28.67 1.54 -18.45
N PRO A 118 28.90 0.66 -19.43
CA PRO A 118 28.27 -0.65 -19.50
C PRO A 118 28.54 -1.54 -18.28
N LYS A 119 29.72 -1.40 -17.64
CA LYS A 119 30.06 -2.20 -16.45
C LYS A 119 29.17 -1.78 -15.29
N ARG A 120 29.09 -0.48 -15.03
CA ARG A 120 28.22 0.08 -13.99
C ARG A 120 26.74 -0.21 -14.26
N TYR A 121 26.29 -0.19 -15.52
CA TYR A 121 24.95 -0.63 -15.90
C TYR A 121 24.62 -2.05 -15.40
N PHE A 122 25.50 -3.03 -15.67
CA PHE A 122 25.28 -4.41 -15.24
C PHE A 122 25.31 -4.56 -13.71
N GLU A 123 26.19 -3.83 -13.03
CA GLU A 123 26.27 -3.81 -11.57
C GLU A 123 25.01 -3.23 -10.92
N GLU A 124 24.54 -2.10 -11.42
CA GLU A 124 23.32 -1.43 -10.96
C GLU A 124 22.09 -2.32 -11.20
N LEU A 125 21.94 -2.87 -12.41
CA LEU A 125 20.83 -3.76 -12.75
C LEU A 125 20.77 -5.00 -11.84
N ARG A 126 21.92 -5.60 -11.54
CA ARG A 126 22.01 -6.80 -10.70
C ARG A 126 21.60 -6.54 -9.24
N THR A 127 21.93 -5.37 -8.71
CA THR A 127 21.79 -5.07 -7.28
C THR A 127 20.61 -4.15 -6.96
N TRP A 128 19.96 -3.57 -7.98
CA TRP A 128 18.86 -2.61 -7.83
C TRP A 128 17.69 -3.18 -7.03
N ALA A 129 17.19 -4.36 -7.42
CA ALA A 129 16.01 -4.94 -6.77
C ALA A 129 16.24 -5.20 -5.27
N GLN A 130 17.40 -5.74 -4.91
CA GLN A 130 17.76 -5.98 -3.52
C GLN A 130 17.89 -4.67 -2.72
N ARG A 131 18.65 -3.69 -3.24
CA ARG A 131 18.82 -2.38 -2.59
C ARG A 131 17.49 -1.67 -2.40
N ARG A 132 16.59 -1.77 -3.37
CA ARG A 132 15.24 -1.21 -3.32
C ARG A 132 14.43 -1.83 -2.19
N VAL A 133 14.37 -3.17 -2.11
CA VAL A 133 13.64 -3.85 -1.02
C VAL A 133 14.22 -3.49 0.35
N GLU A 134 15.54 -3.49 0.49
CA GLU A 134 16.22 -3.08 1.73
C GLU A 134 15.88 -1.64 2.12
N HIS A 135 15.86 -0.72 1.16
CA HIS A 135 15.47 0.67 1.38
C HIS A 135 14.00 0.78 1.80
N LEU A 136 13.08 0.09 1.13
CA LEU A 136 11.66 0.10 1.48
C LEU A 136 11.40 -0.49 2.87
N LYS A 137 12.16 -1.52 3.25
CA LYS A 137 12.15 -2.06 4.62
C LYS A 137 12.66 -1.05 5.63
N ALA A 138 13.76 -0.35 5.35
CA ALA A 138 14.30 0.69 6.22
C ALA A 138 13.34 1.88 6.40
N LEU A 139 12.55 2.21 5.37
CA LEU A 139 11.51 3.23 5.44
C LEU A 139 10.28 2.79 6.27
N GLY A 140 10.14 1.49 6.55
CA GLY A 140 9.05 0.97 7.39
C GLY A 140 7.75 0.69 6.63
N TRP A 141 7.77 0.56 5.30
CA TRP A 141 6.58 0.18 4.54
C TRP A 141 6.10 -1.22 4.94
N ARG A 142 4.84 -1.36 5.36
CA ARG A 142 4.29 -2.61 5.91
C ARG A 142 4.42 -3.80 4.94
N LYS A 143 4.04 -3.62 3.67
CA LYS A 143 4.15 -4.69 2.65
C LYS A 143 5.60 -5.10 2.38
N ALA A 144 6.54 -4.15 2.41
CA ALA A 144 7.95 -4.43 2.18
C ALA A 144 8.56 -5.30 3.30
N GLN A 145 8.08 -5.17 4.55
CA GLN A 145 8.54 -6.03 5.66
C GLN A 145 8.24 -7.51 5.44
N ARG A 146 7.25 -7.83 4.60
CA ARG A 146 6.78 -9.19 4.32
C ARG A 146 7.35 -9.79 3.02
N MET A 147 8.26 -9.07 2.34
CA MET A 147 8.95 -9.50 1.11
C MET A 147 10.27 -10.20 1.38
#